data_AF-A0A069A3H0-F1
#
_entry.id   AF-A0A069A3H0-F1
#
_cell.length_a   1.000
_cell.length_b   1.000
_cell.length_c   1.000
_cell.angle_alpha   90.00
_cell.angle_beta   90.00
_cell.angle_gamma   90.00
#
_symmetry.space_group_name_H-M   'P 1'
#
loop_
_entity.id
_entity.type
_entity.pdbx_description
1 polymer ?
#
loop_
_entity_poly.entity_id
_entity_poly.type
_entity_poly.pdbx_seq_one_letter_code
_entity_poly.pdbx_strand_id
1 'polypeptide(L)' 'MNQHTNFDSFDELLAFGNYIVNSEEDFLAIPDNEFDLFIVKNTDFPDWQTMLDSAYSKYLESCLR' A
#
# COMPACT_ATOMS: atom_id res chain seq x y z
N MET A 1 6.12 4.66 -6.01
CA MET A 1 4.68 4.34 -6.00
C MET A 1 4.03 4.66 -7.33
N ASN A 2 4.28 5.87 -7.86
CA ASN A 2 3.82 6.43 -9.15
C ASN A 2 3.85 5.56 -10.44
N GLN A 3 4.44 4.36 -10.42
CA GLN A 3 4.41 3.42 -11.55
C GLN A 3 3.12 2.59 -11.62
N HIS A 4 2.46 2.34 -10.47
CA HIS A 4 1.29 1.47 -10.35
C HIS A 4 0.14 2.12 -9.56
N THR A 5 0.34 3.37 -9.13
CA THR A 5 -0.62 4.17 -8.37
C THR A 5 -0.49 5.63 -8.81
N ASN A 6 -1.52 6.44 -8.59
CA ASN A 6 -1.47 7.89 -8.83
C ASN A 6 -0.83 8.69 -7.67
N PHE A 7 -0.17 8.00 -6.74
CA PHE A 7 0.36 8.58 -5.51
C PHE A 7 1.89 8.52 -5.49
N ASP A 8 2.52 9.56 -4.95
CA ASP A 8 3.98 9.64 -4.85
C ASP A 8 4.50 8.75 -3.71
N SER A 9 3.71 8.60 -2.64
CA SER A 9 4.07 7.86 -1.43
C SER A 9 2.92 6.99 -0.89
N PHE A 10 3.26 6.10 0.04
CA PHE A 10 2.25 5.31 0.75
C PHE A 10 1.42 6.17 1.71
N ASP A 11 2.03 7.15 2.37
CA ASP A 11 1.32 8.14 3.19
C ASP A 11 0.25 8.90 2.42
N GLU A 12 0.52 9.31 1.17
CA GLU A 12 -0.50 9.97 0.33
C GLU A 12 -1.68 9.05 -0.01
N LEU A 13 -1.40 7.77 -0.26
CA LEU A 13 -2.44 6.78 -0.51
C LEU A 13 -3.31 6.57 0.75
N LEU A 14 -2.71 6.49 1.94
CA LEU A 14 -3.46 6.40 3.20
C LEU A 14 -4.27 7.66 3.47
N ALA A 15 -3.69 8.85 3.28
CA ALA A 15 -4.36 10.12 3.45
C ALA A 15 -5.56 10.26 2.49
N PHE A 16 -5.43 9.79 1.25
CA PHE A 16 -6.54 9.75 0.29
C PHE A 16 -7.66 8.81 0.72
N GLY A 17 -7.32 7.66 1.30
CA GLY A 17 -8.28 6.74 1.91
C GLY A 17 -8.86 7.23 3.23
N ASN A 18 -8.45 8.40 3.71
CA ASN A 18 -8.82 8.95 5.01
C ASN A 18 -8.38 8.03 6.18
N TYR A 19 -7.37 7.19 5.95
CA TYR A 19 -6.76 6.33 6.96
C TYR A 19 -5.73 7.14 7.76
N ILE A 20 -5.99 7.32 9.05
CA ILE A 20 -5.07 7.99 9.97
C ILE A 20 -4.29 6.89 10.70
N VAL A 21 -3.12 6.56 10.17
CA VAL A 21 -2.23 5.53 10.73
C VAL A 21 -1.03 6.24 11.35
N ASN A 22 -1.01 6.38 12.67
CA ASN A 22 0.14 6.97 13.38
C ASN A 22 1.02 5.89 14.02
N SER A 23 0.53 4.67 14.08
CA SER A 23 1.18 3.52 14.68
C SER A 23 0.83 2.23 13.93
N GLU A 24 1.64 1.19 14.13
CA GLU A 24 1.36 -0.14 13.59
C GLU A 24 0.01 -0.69 14.11
N GLU A 25 -0.35 -0.37 15.36
CA GLU A 25 -1.65 -0.75 15.94
C GLU A 25 -2.82 -0.11 15.20
N ASP A 26 -2.71 1.16 14.80
CA ASP A 26 -3.73 1.84 14.00
C ASP A 26 -3.90 1.17 12.63
N PHE A 27 -2.81 0.70 12.03
CA PHE A 27 -2.84 -0.02 10.77
C PHE A 27 -3.52 -1.39 10.92
N LEU A 28 -3.14 -2.15 11.96
CA LEU A 28 -3.71 -3.47 12.26
C LEU A 28 -5.19 -3.40 12.67
N ALA A 29 -5.66 -2.24 13.13
CA ALA A 29 -7.07 -2.01 13.40
C ALA A 29 -7.92 -1.83 12.13
N ILE A 30 -7.29 -1.55 10.98
CA ILE A 30 -7.99 -1.45 9.70
C ILE A 30 -8.38 -2.86 9.26
N PRO A 31 -9.66 -3.11 8.92
CA PRO A 31 -10.07 -4.40 8.38
C PRO A 31 -9.38 -4.68 7.03
N ASP A 32 -8.66 -5.79 6.94
CA ASP A 32 -7.95 -6.20 5.72
C ASP A 32 -8.86 -6.17 4.48
N ASN A 33 -10.10 -6.66 4.60
CA ASN A 33 -11.06 -6.66 3.48
C ASN A 33 -11.40 -5.25 2.98
N GLU A 34 -11.53 -4.25 3.87
CA GLU A 34 -11.79 -2.88 3.45
C GLU A 34 -10.56 -2.26 2.80
N PHE A 35 -9.38 -2.57 3.36
CA PHE A 35 -8.12 -2.10 2.83
C PHE A 35 -7.82 -2.69 1.45
N ASP A 36 -8.04 -3.99 1.26
CA ASP A 36 -7.91 -4.67 -0.03
C ASP A 36 -8.82 -4.03 -1.08
N LEU A 37 -10.10 -3.79 -0.76
CA LEU A 37 -11.03 -3.10 -1.65
C LEU A 37 -10.56 -1.68 -2.01
N PHE A 38 -9.93 -0.99 -1.07
CA PHE A 38 -9.34 0.32 -1.31
C PHE A 38 -8.13 0.23 -2.24
N ILE A 39 -7.24 -0.75 -2.04
CA ILE A 39 -6.08 -1.00 -2.90
C ILE A 39 -6.52 -1.34 -4.33
N VAL A 40 -7.50 -2.24 -4.51
CA VAL A 40 -8.02 -2.62 -5.84
C VAL A 40 -8.60 -1.43 -6.60
N LYS A 41 -9.20 -0.47 -5.89
CA LYS A 41 -9.81 0.72 -6.52
C LYS A 41 -8.78 1.78 -6.92
N ASN A 42 -7.65 1.83 -6.24
CA ASN A 42 -6.69 2.94 -6.35
C ASN A 42 -5.33 2.53 -6.94
N THR A 43 -5.13 1.23 -7.16
CA THR A 43 -3.89 0.65 -7.67
C THR A 43 -4.20 -0.45 -8.67
N ASP A 44 -3.20 -0.86 -9.45
CA ASP A 44 -3.35 -1.99 -10.38
C ASP A 44 -3.24 -3.37 -9.70
N PHE A 45 -3.23 -3.43 -8.36
CA PHE A 45 -3.04 -4.67 -7.60
C PHE A 45 -4.39 -5.26 -7.13
N PRO A 46 -4.49 -6.60 -7.06
CA PRO A 46 -5.72 -7.29 -6.65
C PRO A 46 -5.97 -7.27 -5.14
N ASP A 47 -4.95 -6.96 -4.34
CA ASP A 47 -4.99 -6.92 -2.88
C ASP A 47 -3.74 -6.22 -2.34
N TRP A 48 -3.79 -5.83 -1.06
CA TRP A 48 -2.69 -5.19 -0.36
C TRP A 48 -1.45 -6.08 -0.30
N GLN A 49 -1.63 -7.38 -0.05
CA GLN A 49 -0.53 -8.33 0.10
C GLN A 49 0.33 -8.40 -1.18
N THR A 50 -0.32 -8.49 -2.35
CA THR A 50 0.34 -8.52 -3.66
C THR A 50 1.08 -7.21 -3.94
N MET A 51 0.51 -6.07 -3.55
CA MET A 51 1.17 -4.77 -3.65
C MET A 51 2.44 -4.72 -2.78
N LEU A 52 2.34 -5.19 -1.53
CA LEU A 52 3.45 -5.24 -0.59
C LEU A 52 4.57 -6.19 -1.07
N ASP A 53 4.21 -7.39 -1.53
CA ASP A 53 5.17 -8.37 -2.07
C ASP A 53 5.89 -7.83 -3.31
N SER A 54 5.18 -7.13 -4.20
CA SER A 54 5.79 -6.50 -5.37
C SER A 54 6.75 -5.36 -4.99
N ALA A 55 6.35 -4.52 -4.03
CA ALA A 55 7.20 -3.44 -3.52
C ALA A 55 8.45 -3.99 -2.82
N TYR A 56 8.29 -5.03 -1.99
CA TYR A 56 9.39 -5.69 -1.30
C TYR A 56 10.35 -6.37 -2.27
N SER A 57 9.82 -7.06 -3.30
CA SER A 57 10.63 -7.65 -4.36
C SER A 57 11.49 -6.59 -5.07
N LYS A 58 10.89 -5.46 -5.48
CA LYS A 58 11.63 -4.34 -6.09
C LYS A 58 12.69 -3.76 -5.14
N TYR A 59 12.36 -3.63 -3.86
CA TYR A 59 13.31 -3.13 -2.85
C TYR A 59 14.51 -4.09 -2.70
N LEU A 60 14.25 -5.39 -2.58
CA LEU A 60 15.30 -6.41 -2.52
C LEU A 60 16.19 -6.39 -3.77
N GLU A 61 15.60 -6.29 -4.97
CA GLU A 61 16.36 -6.14 -6.21
C GLU A 61 17.24 -4.89 -6.21
N SER A 62 16.75 -3.77 -5.64
CA SER A 62 17.54 -2.55 -5.51
C SER A 62 18.66 -2.66 -4.47
N CYS A 63 18.46 -3.46 -3.43
CA CYS A 63 19.41 -3.62 -2.32
C CYS A 63 20.52 -4.62 -2.64
N LEU A 64 20.29 -5.52 -3.60
CA LEU A 64 21.25 -6.51 -4.11
C LEU A 64 22.16 -5.97 -5.22
N ARG A 65 22.08 -4.67 -5.54
CA ARG A 65 22.80 -4.02 -6.64
C ARG A 65 23.86 -3.06 -6.14
#